data_AF-A0AA39I124-F1
#
_entry.id   AF-A0AA39I124-F1
#
_cell.length_a   1.000
_cell.length_b   1.000
_cell.length_c   1.000
_cell.angle_alpha   90.00
_cell.angle_beta   90.00
_cell.angle_gamma   90.00
#
_symmetry.space_group_name_H-M   'P 1'
#
loop_
_entity.id
_entity.type
_entity.pdbx_description
1 polymer ?
#
loop_
_entity_poly.entity_id
_entity_poly.type
_entity_poly.pdbx_seq_one_letter_code
_entity_poly.pdbx_strand_id
1 'polypeptide(L)'
;MKIEALNVCAVRSRGDLRFVCLHSMSTDDTQSPKKHVSFDGTSSPTKKKRPTDPPVLFTVNGRKTPLQMWLEKRAIPKYFHCFDCGAEFQLEQKYDKHLQVHQALDVCYQIQECEDMRLELEAIRVAKIKREEANELQRARKSSRESSTESDS
;
A
#
# COMPACT_ATOMS: atom_id res chain seq x y z
N MET A 1 8.03 19.86 -12.24
CA MET A 1 6.84 19.08 -12.60
C MET A 1 6.18 18.65 -11.31
N LYS A 2 4.97 19.15 -11.01
CA LYS A 2 4.20 18.79 -9.81
C LYS A 2 3.23 17.67 -10.21
N ILE A 3 3.27 16.55 -9.51
CA ILE A 3 2.21 15.53 -9.57
C ILE A 3 1.39 15.71 -8.29
N GLU A 4 0.20 16.28 -8.41
CA GLU A 4 -0.81 16.26 -7.36
C GLU A 4 -1.98 15.40 -7.85
N ALA A 5 -2.18 14.26 -7.20
CA ALA A 5 -3.43 13.51 -7.19
C ALA A 5 -3.40 12.56 -5.98
N LEU A 6 -4.01 12.99 -4.88
CA LEU A 6 -4.31 12.12 -3.73
C LEU A 6 -5.71 11.54 -3.93
N ASN A 7 -5.77 10.28 -4.36
CA ASN A 7 -7.02 9.53 -4.42
C ASN A 7 -7.25 8.81 -3.10
N VAL A 8 -8.26 9.25 -2.36
CA VAL A 8 -8.82 8.54 -1.20
C VAL A 8 -10.02 7.74 -1.68
N CYS A 9 -9.92 6.41 -1.71
CA CYS A 9 -11.05 5.53 -1.98
C CYS A 9 -11.67 5.04 -0.66
N ALA A 10 -12.97 5.29 -0.49
CA ALA A 10 -13.74 4.73 0.62
C ALA A 10 -14.22 3.31 0.27
N VAL A 11 -13.88 2.33 1.11
CA VAL A 11 -14.50 0.99 1.05
C VAL A 11 -15.49 0.88 2.20
N ARG A 12 -16.72 0.49 1.87
CA ARG A 12 -17.84 0.32 2.81
C ARG A 12 -18.10 -1.17 2.98
N SER A 13 -17.95 -1.71 4.19
CA SER A 13 -18.42 -3.08 4.48
C SER A 13 -18.93 -3.24 5.91
N ARG A 14 -20.22 -3.57 6.03
CA ARG A 14 -20.80 -4.19 7.23
C ARG A 14 -20.26 -5.64 7.28
N GLY A 15 -19.38 -6.05 8.20
CA GLY A 15 -18.96 -5.40 9.43
C GLY A 15 -17.50 -5.67 9.77
N ASP A 16 -16.62 -4.91 9.14
CA ASP A 16 -15.61 -4.13 9.86
C ASP A 16 -14.98 -3.15 8.87
N LEU A 17 -15.41 -1.88 8.92
CA LEU A 17 -14.80 -0.79 8.19
C LEU A 17 -13.53 -0.36 8.94
N ARG A 18 -12.35 -0.67 8.41
CA ARG A 18 -11.11 0.00 8.84
C ARG A 18 -10.71 1.04 7.80
N PHE A 19 -10.80 2.30 8.20
CA PHE A 19 -10.17 3.43 7.50
C PHE A 19 -8.73 3.55 7.97
N VAL A 20 -7.78 3.55 7.03
CA VAL A 20 -6.39 3.94 7.31
C VAL A 20 -6.17 5.32 6.69
N CYS A 21 -5.92 6.30 7.55
CA CYS A 21 -5.71 7.70 7.16
C CYS A 21 -4.28 7.88 6.67
N LEU A 22 -4.08 8.32 5.43
CA LEU A 22 -2.80 8.91 4.99
C LEU A 22 -2.87 10.41 5.22
N HIS A 23 -2.09 10.90 6.19
CA HIS A 23 -1.87 12.32 6.40
C HIS A 23 -1.29 12.94 5.12
N SER A 24 -2.06 13.83 4.49
CA SER A 24 -1.56 14.78 3.50
C SER A 24 -1.48 16.16 4.12
N MET A 25 -0.27 16.71 4.10
CA MET A 25 0.06 18.06 4.56
C MET A 25 -0.50 19.08 3.58
N SER A 26 -1.24 20.06 4.08
CA SER A 26 -1.73 21.22 3.34
C SER A 26 -0.65 22.31 3.32
N THR A 27 -0.29 22.77 2.13
CA THR A 27 0.41 24.03 1.89
C THR A 27 -0.62 25.12 1.64
N ASP A 28 -0.68 26.14 2.49
CA ASP A 28 -1.26 27.43 2.12
C ASP A 28 -0.38 28.58 2.61
N ASP A 29 0.06 29.36 1.62
CA ASP A 29 0.74 30.63 1.75
C ASP A 29 -0.24 31.70 2.23
N THR A 30 0.09 32.39 3.32
CA THR A 30 -0.42 33.74 3.59
C THR A 30 0.71 34.58 4.17
N GLN A 31 0.96 35.71 3.52
CA GLN A 31 2.12 36.57 3.67
C GLN A 31 1.87 37.72 4.68
N SER A 32 2.84 37.92 5.60
CA SER A 32 3.18 39.14 6.38
C SER A 32 2.36 39.53 7.65
N PRO A 33 2.94 40.28 8.63
CA PRO A 33 4.29 40.89 8.68
C PRO A 33 5.20 40.45 9.85
N LYS A 34 6.47 40.77 9.65
CA LYS A 34 7.67 40.48 10.47
C LYS A 34 7.56 41.03 11.90
N LYS A 35 7.72 40.15 12.90
CA LYS A 35 8.25 40.52 14.22
C LYS A 35 9.58 39.78 14.41
N HIS A 36 10.64 40.56 14.36
CA HIS A 36 12.02 40.14 14.60
C HIS A 36 12.16 39.81 16.09
N VAL A 37 12.18 38.52 16.44
CA VAL A 37 12.63 38.05 17.75
C VAL A 37 13.93 37.32 17.52
N SER A 38 15.02 37.99 17.86
CA SER A 38 16.35 37.40 17.93
C SER A 38 16.35 36.32 18.99
N PHE A 39 16.58 35.07 18.60
CA PHE A 39 16.91 33.99 19.53
C PHE A 39 18.32 33.51 19.21
N ASP A 40 19.29 34.17 19.86
CA ASP A 40 20.65 33.66 20.00
C ASP A 40 20.61 32.47 20.95
N GLY A 41 20.67 31.27 20.38
CA GLY A 41 20.60 30.00 21.09
C GLY A 41 21.69 29.06 20.64
N THR A 42 22.93 29.44 20.91
CA THR A 42 24.11 28.56 20.96
C THR A 42 23.81 27.29 21.75
N SER A 43 23.94 26.12 21.12
CA SER A 43 24.58 24.96 21.78
C SER A 43 24.82 23.84 20.77
N SER A 44 26.10 23.66 20.46
CA SER A 44 26.65 22.49 19.78
C SER A 44 26.26 21.20 20.50
N PRO A 45 25.77 20.16 19.80
CA PRO A 45 25.63 18.84 20.39
C PRO A 45 27.02 18.24 20.55
N THR A 46 27.58 18.35 21.76
CA THR A 46 28.77 17.59 22.14
C THR A 46 28.42 16.11 22.09
N LYS A 47 29.07 15.39 21.16
CA LYS A 47 29.02 13.93 21.08
C LYS A 47 29.59 13.34 22.38
N LYS A 48 28.74 13.14 23.38
CA LYS A 48 29.02 12.26 24.52
C LYS A 48 29.14 10.83 23.96
N LYS A 49 30.36 10.42 23.62
CA LYS A 49 30.70 9.00 23.46
C LYS A 49 30.31 8.31 24.76
N ARG A 50 29.25 7.49 24.74
CA ARG A 50 29.02 6.52 25.82
C ARG A 50 30.22 5.58 25.84
N PRO A 51 30.84 5.33 27.00
CA PRO A 51 31.70 4.17 27.16
C PRO A 51 30.84 2.93 26.91
N THR A 52 31.07 2.28 25.78
CA THR A 52 30.46 0.97 25.43
C THR A 52 31.42 -0.11 25.87
N ASP A 53 31.71 -0.17 27.16
CA ASP A 53 32.26 -1.39 27.72
C ASP A 53 31.06 -2.16 28.30
N PRO A 54 30.69 -3.31 27.71
CA PRO A 54 29.68 -4.17 28.33
C PRO A 54 30.18 -4.54 29.72
N PRO A 55 29.31 -4.55 30.75
CA PRO A 55 29.71 -5.00 32.07
C PRO A 55 30.30 -6.40 31.94
N VAL A 56 31.58 -6.52 32.27
CA VAL A 56 32.32 -7.78 32.23
C VAL A 56 31.58 -8.76 33.14
N LEU A 57 30.80 -9.65 32.52
CA LEU A 57 30.07 -10.70 33.22
C LEU A 57 31.12 -11.67 33.76
N PHE A 58 31.46 -11.52 35.05
CA PHE A 58 32.28 -12.47 35.78
C PHE A 58 31.60 -13.85 35.75
N THR A 59 32.09 -14.74 34.89
CA THR A 59 31.68 -16.15 34.84
C THR A 59 32.43 -16.94 35.90
N VAL A 60 32.03 -16.77 37.15
CA VAL A 60 32.48 -17.67 38.23
C VAL A 60 31.74 -19.00 38.06
N ASN A 61 32.47 -20.05 37.68
CA ASN A 61 32.07 -21.47 37.66
C ASN A 61 31.24 -22.02 36.47
N GLY A 62 31.14 -21.32 35.35
CA GLY A 62 30.59 -21.88 34.09
C GLY A 62 29.10 -22.27 34.13
N ARG A 63 28.41 -22.11 35.27
CA ARG A 63 26.96 -22.28 35.38
C ARG A 63 26.29 -20.94 35.08
N LYS A 64 25.36 -20.94 34.13
CA LYS A 64 24.56 -19.75 33.81
C LYS A 64 23.65 -19.41 34.98
N THR A 65 23.66 -18.16 35.43
CA THR A 65 22.69 -17.70 36.43
C THR A 65 21.29 -17.65 35.82
N PRO A 66 20.22 -17.75 36.62
CA PRO A 66 18.85 -17.55 36.11
C PRO A 66 18.68 -16.23 35.34
N LEU A 67 19.37 -15.17 35.76
CA LEU A 67 19.39 -13.88 35.07
C LEU A 67 20.09 -13.96 33.70
N GLN A 68 21.21 -14.67 33.58
CA GLN A 68 21.86 -14.92 32.30
C GLN A 68 20.98 -15.75 31.36
N MET A 69 20.32 -16.78 31.86
CA MET A 69 19.37 -17.57 31.07
C MET A 69 18.20 -16.72 30.58
N TRP A 70 17.67 -15.86 31.45
CA TRP A 70 16.60 -14.92 31.10
C TRP A 70 17.05 -13.89 30.06
N LEU A 71 18.28 -13.36 30.18
CA LEU A 71 18.86 -12.42 29.22
C LEU A 71 19.12 -13.07 27.86
N GLU A 72 19.65 -14.29 27.81
CA GLU A 72 19.80 -15.05 26.56
C GLU A 72 18.45 -15.34 25.91
N LYS A 73 17.42 -15.67 26.70
CA LYS A 73 16.08 -15.92 26.18
C LYS A 73 15.39 -14.65 25.65
N ARG A 74 15.75 -13.48 26.17
CA ARG A 74 15.33 -12.16 25.67
C ARG A 74 16.32 -11.55 24.68
N ALA A 75 17.37 -12.27 24.30
CA ALA A 75 18.35 -11.75 23.35
C ALA A 75 17.64 -11.49 22.01
N ILE A 76 17.97 -10.36 21.40
CA ILE A 76 17.48 -9.98 20.08
C ILE A 76 17.79 -11.14 19.13
N PRO A 77 16.80 -11.63 18.36
CA PRO A 77 17.01 -12.77 17.49
C PRO A 77 18.18 -12.49 16.55
N LYS A 78 19.07 -13.47 16.43
CA LYS A 78 20.29 -13.36 15.62
C LYS A 78 19.99 -13.16 14.12
N TYR A 79 18.79 -13.54 13.70
CA TYR A 79 18.32 -13.48 12.33
C TYR A 79 16.87 -13.00 12.28
N PHE A 80 16.54 -12.29 11.20
CA PHE A 80 15.19 -11.87 10.83
C PHE A 80 14.69 -12.80 9.73
N HIS A 81 13.47 -13.31 9.85
CA HIS A 81 12.89 -14.24 8.89
C HIS A 81 11.64 -13.61 8.27
N CYS A 82 11.50 -13.70 6.95
CA CYS A 82 10.27 -13.34 6.27
C CYS A 82 9.25 -14.46 6.41
N PHE A 83 8.04 -14.12 6.85
CA PHE A 83 6.94 -15.09 6.98
C PHE A 83 6.42 -15.56 5.62
N ASP A 84 6.40 -14.69 4.61
CA ASP A 84 5.77 -14.98 3.31
C ASP A 84 6.62 -15.90 2.44
N CYS A 85 7.95 -15.74 2.47
CA CYS A 85 8.87 -16.52 1.62
C CYS A 85 9.90 -17.36 2.39
N GLY A 86 9.96 -17.25 3.72
CA GLY A 86 10.91 -17.98 4.55
C GLY A 86 12.36 -17.49 4.46
N ALA A 87 12.64 -16.38 3.78
CA ALA A 87 14.00 -15.86 3.65
C ALA A 87 14.56 -15.37 4.99
N GLU A 88 15.84 -15.67 5.25
CA GLU A 88 16.54 -15.27 6.47
C GLU A 88 17.55 -14.15 6.21
N PHE A 89 17.64 -13.21 7.15
CA PHE A 89 18.49 -12.03 7.06
C PHE A 89 19.23 -11.81 8.37
N GLN A 90 20.52 -11.45 8.28
CA GLN A 90 21.35 -11.14 9.46
C GLN A 90 21.27 -9.66 9.86
N LEU A 91 20.74 -8.81 8.97
CA LEU A 91 20.71 -7.36 9.12
C LEU A 91 19.27 -6.88 8.93
N GLU A 92 18.78 -6.10 9.89
CA GLU A 92 17.44 -5.50 9.87
C GLU A 92 17.19 -4.69 8.60
N GLN A 93 18.16 -3.85 8.18
CA GLN A 93 18.02 -3.05 6.97
C GLN A 93 17.78 -3.89 5.70
N LYS A 94 18.34 -5.10 5.62
CA LYS A 94 18.12 -6.00 4.47
C LYS A 94 16.74 -6.63 4.53
N TYR A 95 16.30 -6.99 5.74
CA TYR A 95 14.95 -7.49 5.99
C TYR A 95 13.89 -6.45 5.64
N ASP A 96 14.05 -5.20 6.08
CA ASP A 96 13.09 -4.12 5.78
C ASP A 96 12.97 -3.86 4.27
N LYS A 97 14.11 -3.80 3.56
CA LYS A 97 14.12 -3.66 2.10
C LYS A 97 13.46 -4.84 1.41
N HIS A 98 13.61 -6.04 1.96
CA HIS A 98 12.94 -7.23 1.44
C HIS A 98 11.42 -7.16 1.64
N LEU A 99 10.93 -6.69 2.80
CA LEU A 99 9.50 -6.48 3.03
C LEU A 99 8.88 -5.46 2.07
N GLN A 100 9.63 -4.43 1.68
CA GLN A 100 9.16 -3.47 0.67
C GLN A 100 8.90 -4.13 -0.69
N VAL A 101 9.62 -5.20 -1.03
CA VAL A 101 9.36 -5.96 -2.27
C VAL A 101 8.01 -6.65 -2.19
N HIS A 102 7.69 -7.30 -1.06
CA HIS A 102 6.38 -7.92 -0.85
C HIS A 102 5.26 -6.89 -0.93
N GLN A 103 5.40 -5.76 -0.25
CA GLN A 103 4.42 -4.67 -0.33
C GLN A 103 4.20 -4.16 -1.76
N ALA A 104 5.28 -4.00 -2.54
CA ALA A 104 5.18 -3.59 -3.92
C ALA A 104 4.47 -4.63 -4.80
N LEU A 105 4.79 -5.91 -4.61
CA LEU A 105 4.14 -7.01 -5.34
C LEU A 105 2.64 -7.10 -4.99
N ASP A 106 2.28 -6.97 -3.72
CA ASP A 106 0.89 -7.00 -3.27
C ASP A 106 0.07 -5.86 -3.90
N VAL A 107 0.62 -4.65 -3.93
CA VAL A 107 -0.03 -3.50 -4.57
C VAL A 107 -0.17 -3.73 -6.08
N CYS A 108 0.88 -4.22 -6.75
CA CYS A 108 0.80 -4.54 -8.18
C CYS A 108 -0.27 -5.60 -8.48
N TYR A 109 -0.36 -6.64 -7.65
CA TYR A 109 -1.36 -7.69 -7.79
C TYR A 109 -2.77 -7.15 -7.61
N GLN A 110 -3.02 -6.33 -6.58
CA GLN A 110 -4.31 -5.69 -6.36
C GLN A 110 -4.74 -4.77 -7.51
N ILE A 111 -3.80 -4.00 -8.06
CA ILE A 111 -4.06 -3.15 -9.24
C ILE A 111 -4.44 -4.02 -10.44
N GLN A 112 -3.70 -5.11 -10.68
CA GLN A 112 -3.99 -6.02 -11.79
C GLN A 112 -5.40 -6.63 -11.68
N GLU A 113 -5.76 -7.13 -10.50
CA GLU A 113 -7.10 -7.69 -10.26
C GLU A 113 -8.22 -6.66 -10.48
N CYS A 114 -7.98 -5.41 -10.09
CA CYS A 114 -8.96 -4.33 -10.30
C CYS A 114 -9.13 -4.01 -11.80
N GLU A 115 -8.04 -4.00 -12.57
CA GLU A 115 -8.08 -3.75 -14.01
C GLU A 115 -8.74 -4.91 -14.77
N ASP A 116 -8.46 -6.15 -14.39
CA ASP A 116 -9.07 -7.32 -15.01
C ASP A 116 -10.60 -7.33 -14.82
N MET A 117 -11.07 -7.06 -13.59
CA MET A 117 -12.50 -6.93 -13.31
C MET A 117 -13.12 -5.75 -14.08
N ARG A 118 -12.43 -4.61 -14.16
CA ARG A 118 -12.90 -3.44 -14.92
C ARG A 118 -13.08 -3.77 -16.40
N LEU A 119 -12.11 -4.47 -16.99
CA LEU A 119 -12.15 -4.87 -18.40
C LEU A 119 -13.26 -5.89 -18.67
N GLU A 120 -13.47 -6.84 -17.76
CA GLU A 120 -14.56 -7.82 -17.87
C GLU A 120 -15.94 -7.14 -17.86
N LEU A 121 -16.16 -6.19 -16.94
CA LEU A 121 -17.39 -5.41 -16.88
C LEU A 121 -17.62 -4.57 -18.15
N GLU A 122 -16.55 -4.00 -18.72
CA GLU A 122 -16.64 -3.27 -19.99
C GLU A 122 -17.02 -4.20 -21.14
N ALA A 123 -16.40 -5.38 -21.22
CA ALA A 123 -16.69 -6.37 -22.24
C ALA A 123 -18.17 -6.80 -22.19
N ILE A 124 -18.72 -7.02 -20.99
CA ILE A 124 -20.14 -7.33 -20.80
C ILE A 124 -21.03 -6.18 -21.27
N ARG A 125 -20.68 -4.92 -20.93
CA ARG A 125 -21.44 -3.73 -21.35
C ARG A 125 -21.46 -3.60 -22.87
N VAL A 126 -20.29 -3.72 -23.51
CA VAL A 126 -20.16 -3.63 -24.97
C VAL A 126 -20.91 -4.76 -25.67
N ALA A 127 -20.82 -5.99 -25.14
CA ALA A 127 -21.56 -7.14 -25.69
C ALA A 127 -23.08 -6.94 -25.62
N LYS A 128 -23.58 -6.31 -24.56
CA LYS A 128 -24.99 -5.97 -24.41
C LYS A 128 -25.45 -4.97 -25.48
N ILE A 129 -24.70 -3.88 -25.68
CA ILE A 129 -25.01 -2.86 -26.70
C ILE A 129 -25.05 -3.49 -28.09
N LYS A 130 -24.02 -4.27 -28.46
CA LYS A 130 -23.95 -4.94 -29.76
C LYS A 130 -25.14 -5.89 -29.99
N ARG A 131 -25.60 -6.57 -28.94
CA ARG A 131 -26.79 -7.44 -29.02
C ARG A 131 -28.06 -6.63 -29.29
N GLU A 132 -28.21 -5.49 -28.63
CA GLU A 132 -29.36 -4.59 -28.82
C GLU A 132 -29.38 -4.01 -30.24
N GLU A 133 -28.23 -3.54 -30.75
CA GLU A 133 -28.07 -3.06 -32.13
C GLU A 133 -28.40 -4.15 -33.17
N ALA A 134 -27.89 -5.37 -32.97
CA ALA A 134 -28.18 -6.49 -33.86
C ALA A 134 -29.68 -6.86 -33.89
N ASN A 135 -30.32 -6.83 -32.72
CA ASN A 135 -31.76 -7.07 -32.60
C ASN A 135 -32.58 -5.98 -33.30
N GLU A 136 -32.17 -4.71 -33.20
CA GLU A 136 -32.82 -3.58 -33.87
C GLU A 136 -32.70 -3.67 -35.39
N LEU A 137 -31.50 -3.96 -35.91
CA LEU A 137 -31.28 -4.22 -37.33
C LEU A 137 -32.16 -5.37 -37.87
N GLN A 138 -32.33 -6.43 -37.07
CA GLN A 138 -33.21 -7.54 -37.44
C GLN A 138 -34.68 -7.11 -37.50
N ARG A 139 -35.14 -6.28 -36.56
CA ARG A 139 -36.52 -5.73 -36.57
C ARG A 139 -36.75 -4.84 -37.80
N ALA A 140 -35.81 -3.96 -38.13
CA ALA A 140 -35.89 -3.09 -39.31
C ALA A 140 -36.00 -3.91 -40.61
N ARG A 141 -35.21 -4.98 -40.74
CA ARG A 141 -35.27 -5.90 -41.89
C ARG A 141 -36.60 -6.62 -42.01
N LYS A 142 -37.18 -7.06 -40.89
CA LYS A 142 -38.48 -7.75 -40.88
C LYS A 142 -39.61 -6.82 -41.32
N SER A 143 -39.63 -5.59 -40.80
CA SER A 143 -40.63 -4.57 -41.17
C SER A 143 -40.61 -4.23 -42.66
N SER A 144 -39.42 -4.16 -43.28
CA SER A 144 -39.31 -3.85 -44.72
C SER A 144 -39.85 -4.95 -45.64
N ARG A 145 -39.89 -6.21 -45.17
CA ARG A 145 -40.34 -7.34 -46.00
C ARG A 145 -41.87 -7.48 -46.04
N GLU A 146 -42.55 -7.08 -44.98
CA GLU A 146 -44.01 -7.17 -44.86
C GLU A 146 -44.73 -6.09 -45.69
N SER A 147 -44.09 -4.96 -46.00
CA SER A 147 -44.71 -3.90 -46.82
C SER A 147 -44.72 -4.19 -48.34
N SER A 148 -44.06 -5.26 -48.80
CA SER A 148 -43.92 -5.57 -50.23
C SER A 148 -44.95 -6.57 -50.77
N THR A 149 -45.85 -7.09 -49.93
CA THR A 149 -46.80 -8.16 -50.32
C THR A 149 -48.26 -7.69 -50.52
N GLU A 150 -48.55 -6.39 -50.48
CA GLU A 150 -49.93 -5.85 -50.56
C GLU A 150 -50.23 -5.09 -51.88
N SER A 151 -49.81 -5.59 -53.05
CA SER A 151 -50.04 -4.85 -54.32
C SER A 151 -50.45 -5.68 -55.54
N ASP A 152 -51.03 -6.88 -55.37
CA ASP A 152 -51.45 -7.70 -56.52
C ASP A 152 -52.84 -8.33 -56.30
N SER A 153 -53.85 -7.49 -56.06
CA SER A 153 -55.27 -7.89 -56.03
C SER A 153 -56.17 -6.80 -56.62
#